data_AF-A0A227I028-F1
#
_entry.id   AF-A0A227I028-F1
#
_cell.length_a   1.000
_cell.length_b   1.000
_cell.length_c   1.000
_cell.angle_alpha   90.00
_cell.angle_beta   90.00
_cell.angle_gamma   90.00
#
_symmetry.space_group_name_H-M   'P 1'
#
loop_
_entity.id
_entity.type
_entity.pdbx_description
1 polymer ?
#
loop_
_entity_poly.entity_id
_entity_poly.type
_entity_poly.pdbx_seq_one_letter_code
_entity_poly.pdbx_strand_id
1 'polypeptide(L)' 'DFLGQNLSALSSNKQAALRNKHLGFVYQFHHLLADFTALENVAMPLLIGGIKVTEAKQAAKALLEKVGLSHRMDHRP' A
#
# COMPACT_ATOMS: atom_id res chain seq x y z
N ASP A 1 -11.89 -17.17 -11.05
CA ASP A 1 -12.27 -16.89 -9.65
C ASP A 1 -11.05 -16.54 -8.80
N PHE A 2 -11.21 -15.73 -7.76
CA PHE A 2 -10.19 -15.34 -6.79
C PHE A 2 -10.78 -15.42 -5.38
N LEU A 3 -10.15 -16.15 -4.46
CA LEU A 3 -10.71 -16.44 -3.11
C LEU A 3 -12.14 -16.98 -3.14
N GLY A 4 -12.46 -17.81 -4.14
CA GLY A 4 -13.82 -18.36 -4.34
C GLY A 4 -14.86 -17.34 -4.83
N GLN A 5 -14.44 -16.14 -5.23
CA GLN A 5 -15.32 -15.11 -5.79
C GLN A 5 -15.03 -14.87 -7.27
N ASN A 6 -16.10 -14.72 -8.06
CA ASN A 6 -15.98 -14.31 -9.45
C ASN A 6 -15.72 -12.80 -9.52
N LEU A 7 -14.48 -12.41 -9.81
CA LEU A 7 -14.07 -10.99 -9.80
C LEU A 7 -14.86 -10.13 -10.79
N SER A 8 -15.18 -10.64 -11.99
CA SER A 8 -15.95 -9.93 -13.01
C SER A 8 -17.40 -9.65 -12.61
N ALA A 9 -17.96 -10.45 -11.70
CA ALA A 9 -19.31 -10.25 -11.18
C ALA A 9 -19.37 -9.28 -9.99
N LEU A 10 -18.22 -8.86 -9.44
CA LEU A 10 -18.16 -7.93 -8.31
C LEU A 10 -18.21 -6.48 -8.78
N SER A 11 -18.82 -5.61 -7.98
CA SER A 11 -18.75 -4.17 -8.20
C SER A 11 -17.32 -3.65 -8.02
N SER A 12 -17.00 -2.53 -8.66
CA SER A 12 -15.68 -1.90 -8.61
C SER A 12 -15.18 -1.66 -7.18
N ASN A 13 -16.07 -1.29 -6.25
CA ASN A 13 -15.73 -1.09 -4.83
C ASN A 13 -15.34 -2.39 -4.13
N LYS A 14 -16.06 -3.49 -4.39
CA LYS A 14 -15.72 -4.81 -3.84
C LYS A 14 -14.40 -5.32 -4.42
N GLN A 15 -14.16 -5.11 -5.72
CA GLN A 15 -12.89 -5.44 -6.34
C GLN A 15 -11.73 -4.61 -5.74
N ALA A 16 -11.93 -3.31 -5.50
CA ALA A 16 -10.93 -2.44 -4.88
C ALA A 16 -10.59 -2.88 -3.44
N ALA A 17 -11.59 -3.23 -2.64
CA ALA A 17 -11.39 -3.75 -1.28
C ALA A 17 -10.60 -5.06 -1.28
N LEU A 18 -10.91 -5.98 -2.19
CA LEU A 18 -10.15 -7.22 -2.37
C LEU A 18 -8.70 -6.96 -2.76
N ARG A 19 -8.46 -6.05 -3.73
CA ARG A 19 -7.10 -5.67 -4.12
C ARG A 19 -6.32 -5.10 -2.94
N ASN A 20 -6.89 -4.15 -2.21
CA ASN A 20 -6.23 -3.52 -1.07
C ASN A 20 -5.82 -4.53 0.01
N LYS A 21 -6.65 -5.55 0.27
CA LYS A 21 -6.41 -6.52 1.33
C LYS A 21 -5.52 -7.70 0.93
N HIS A 22 -5.55 -8.12 -0.33
CA HIS A 22 -4.98 -9.40 -0.75
C HIS A 22 -3.94 -9.31 -1.88
N LEU A 23 -3.78 -8.15 -2.51
CA LEU A 23 -2.92 -8.01 -3.69
C LEU A 23 -1.95 -6.83 -3.51
N GLY A 24 -0.66 -7.12 -3.71
CA GLY A 24 0.41 -6.13 -3.86
C GLY A 24 0.89 -6.11 -5.31
N PHE A 25 1.20 -4.91 -5.82
CA PHE A 25 1.67 -4.73 -7.19
C PHE A 25 3.09 -4.15 -7.18
N VAL A 26 3.95 -4.70 -8.03
CA VAL A 26 5.29 -4.17 -8.31
C VAL A 26 5.39 -3.97 -9.81
N TYR A 27 5.72 -2.75 -10.24
CA TYR A 27 5.80 -2.35 -11.64
C TYR A 27 7.27 -2.08 -12.04
N GLN A 28 7.54 -1.93 -13.33
CA GLN A 28 8.88 -1.57 -13.82
C GLN A 28 9.32 -0.16 -13.39
N PHE A 29 8.37 0.79 -13.36
CA PHE A 29 8.57 2.12 -12.79
C PHE A 29 7.98 2.18 -11.37
N HIS A 30 8.56 2.99 -10.50
CA HIS A 30 8.20 2.98 -9.08
C HIS A 30 6.79 3.51 -8.77
N HIS A 31 6.18 4.31 -9.66
CA HIS A 31 4.83 4.89 -9.49
C HIS A 31 4.56 5.53 -8.11
N LEU A 32 5.62 6.06 -7.50
CA LEU A 32 5.52 6.78 -6.23
C LEU A 32 4.83 8.12 -6.46
N LEU A 33 4.01 8.51 -5.49
CA LEU A 33 3.38 9.81 -5.47
C LEU A 33 4.42 10.84 -5.03
N ALA A 34 4.77 11.78 -5.92
CA ALA A 34 5.88 12.72 -5.74
C ALA A 34 5.69 13.68 -4.54
N ASP A 35 4.45 14.00 -4.20
CA ASP A 35 4.13 14.89 -3.07
C ASP A 35 4.36 14.24 -1.70
N PHE A 36 4.56 12.92 -1.67
CA PHE A 36 4.60 12.11 -0.46
C PHE A 36 5.99 11.54 -0.22
N THR A 37 6.35 11.45 1.06
CA THR A 37 7.56 10.77 1.50
C THR A 37 7.51 9.25 1.21
N ALA A 38 8.65 8.57 1.28
CA ALA A 38 8.69 7.11 1.19
C ALA A 38 7.81 6.46 2.27
N LEU A 39 7.83 6.98 3.51
CA LEU A 39 6.98 6.49 4.60
C LEU A 39 5.49 6.61 4.28
N GLU A 40 5.08 7.75 3.72
CA GLU A 40 3.68 8.00 3.36
C GLU A 40 3.23 7.14 2.19
N ASN A 41 4.06 6.99 1.14
CA ASN A 41 3.79 6.09 0.02
C ASN A 41 3.57 4.65 0.47
N VAL A 42 4.40 4.15 1.40
CA VAL A 42 4.25 2.79 1.95
C VAL A 42 3.05 2.67 2.89
N ALA A 43 2.67 3.74 3.60
CA ALA A 43 1.50 3.74 4.48
C ALA A 43 0.16 3.82 3.74
N MET A 44 0.10 4.39 2.52
CA MET A 44 -1.16 4.65 1.82
C MET A 44 -2.08 3.43 1.67
N PRO A 45 -1.61 2.23 1.31
CA PRO A 45 -2.49 1.06 1.22
C PRO A 45 -3.19 0.74 2.54
N LEU A 46 -2.52 0.92 3.68
CA LEU A 46 -3.11 0.68 5.00
C LEU A 46 -4.14 1.77 5.35
N LEU A 47 -3.86 3.02 5.01
CA LEU A 47 -4.80 4.14 5.21
C LEU A 47 -6.06 3.97 4.37
N ILE A 48 -5.93 3.57 3.10
CA ILE A 48 -7.05 3.24 2.21
C ILE A 48 -7.87 2.07 2.78
N GLY A 49 -7.21 1.11 3.44
CA GLY A 49 -7.85 0.00 4.15
C GLY A 49 -8.51 0.38 5.48
N GLY A 50 -8.45 1.65 5.90
CA GLY A 50 -9.08 2.15 7.13
C GLY A 50 -8.25 1.97 8.40
N ILE A 51 -6.97 1.64 8.30
CA ILE A 51 -6.07 1.55 9.45
C ILE A 51 -5.77 2.94 9.99
N LYS A 52 -5.67 3.08 11.32
CA LYS A 52 -5.34 4.35 11.96
C LYS A 52 -3.97 4.86 11.50
N VAL A 53 -3.83 6.18 11.37
CA VAL A 53 -2.61 6.81 10.86
C VAL A 53 -1.35 6.40 11.63
N THR A 54 -1.44 6.32 12.95
CA THR A 54 -0.31 5.93 13.81
C THR A 54 0.14 4.49 13.55
N GLU A 55 -0.82 3.56 13.49
CA GLU A 55 -0.57 2.14 13.23
C GLU A 55 -0.04 1.92 11.81
N ALA A 56 -0.62 2.60 10.81
CA ALA A 56 -0.19 2.54 9.43
C ALA A 56 1.26 3.03 9.26
N LYS A 57 1.62 4.16 9.90
CA LYS A 57 2.99 4.68 9.88
C LYS A 57 3.97 3.74 10.57
N GLN A 58 3.61 3.11 11.69
CA GLN A 58 4.46 2.13 12.36
C GLN A 58 4.73 0.90 11.48
N ALA A 59 3.69 0.36 10.85
CA ALA A 59 3.83 -0.78 9.94
C ALA A 59 4.67 -0.43 8.70
N ALA A 60 4.44 0.75 8.11
CA ALA A 60 5.22 1.24 6.98
C ALA A 60 6.70 1.44 7.35
N LYS A 61 6.98 1.95 8.55
CA LYS A 61 8.33 2.10 9.09
C LYS A 61 9.05 0.75 9.16
N ALA A 62 8.42 -0.26 9.76
CA ALA A 62 8.98 -1.60 9.88
C ALA A 62 9.24 -2.25 8.51
N LEU A 63 8.37 -2.01 7.52
CA LEU A 63 8.58 -2.49 6.16
C LEU A 63 9.78 -1.81 5.48
N LEU A 64 9.92 -0.49 5.61
CA LEU A 64 11.06 0.26 5.07
C LEU A 64 12.38 -0.18 5.72
N GLU A 65 12.38 -0.48 7.02
CA GLU A 65 13.53 -1.05 7.71
C GLU A 65 13.92 -2.41 7.13
N LYS A 66 12.94 -3.29 6.91
CA LYS A 66 13.16 -4.64 6.36
C LYS A 66 13.79 -4.62 4.96
N VAL A 67 13.50 -3.60 4.15
CA VAL A 67 14.07 -3.44 2.80
C VAL A 67 15.29 -2.51 2.75
N GLY A 68 15.83 -2.10 3.90
CA GLY A 68 17.06 -1.29 3.98
C GLY A 68 16.88 0.19 3.63
N LEU A 69 15.64 0.70 3.62
CA LEU A 69 15.32 2.09 3.26
C LEU A 69 15.08 3.01 4.46
N SER A 70 15.54 2.64 5.66
CA SER A 70 15.32 3.43 6.87
C SER A 70 15.84 4.87 6.78
N HIS A 71 16.97 5.06 6.11
CA HIS A 71 17.60 6.36 5.92
C HIS A 71 16.85 7.26 4.93
N ARG A 72 15.87 6.71 4.18
CA ARG A 72 15.09 7.44 3.17
C ARG A 72 13.63 7.67 3.54
N MET A 73 13.22 7.38 4.77
CA MET A 73 11.81 7.43 5.18
C MET A 73 11.14 8.78 4.88
N ASP A 74 11.85 9.88 5.14
CA ASP A 74 11.34 11.25 4.94
C ASP A 74 11.68 11.84 3.56
N HIS A 75 12.35 11.09 2.69
CA HIS A 75 12.67 11.57 1.35
C HIS A 75 11.43 11.51 0.46
N ARG A 76 11.24 12.57 -0.33
CA ARG A 76 10.32 12.56 -1.47
C ARG A 76 11.06 11.99 -2.70
N PRO A 77 10.37 11.19 -3.53
CA PRO A 77 10.94 10.58 -4.75
C PRO A 77 11.51 11.59 -5.74
#